data_AF-A0A2M9P9B1-F1
#
_entry.id   AF-A0A2M9P9B1-F1
#
_cell.length_a   1.000
_cell.length_b   1.000
_cell.length_c   1.000
_cell.angle_alpha   90.00
_cell.angle_beta   90.00
_cell.angle_gamma   90.00
#
_symmetry.space_group_name_H-M   'P 1'
#
loop_
_entity.id
_entity.type
_entity.pdbx_description
1 polymer ?
#
loop_
_entity_poly.entity_id
_entity_poly.type
_entity_poly.pdbx_seq_one_letter_code
_entity_poly.pdbx_strand_id
1 'polypeptide(L)'
;MAPRDAMIALRAAMNAEVLGQPRVVERMVIGLLADGHLLIEGLPGLAKTRAVKAMARHLAADFSRVQFTPDLLPSDVTGTDIYYSEAGKGAFRFQPGPVFGNILL
;
A
#
# COMPACT_ATOMS: atom_id res chain seq x y z
N MET A 1 24.17 2.25 -7.78
CA MET A 1 23.21 2.74 -8.80
C MET A 1 22.82 4.16 -8.41
N ALA A 2 22.79 5.11 -9.35
CA ALA A 2 22.35 6.46 -9.00
C ALA A 2 20.83 6.47 -8.71
N PRO A 3 20.31 7.32 -7.80
CA PRO A 3 18.88 7.37 -7.48
C PRO A 3 17.99 7.60 -8.72
N ARG A 4 18.47 8.40 -9.66
CA ARG A 4 17.80 8.65 -10.95
C ARG A 4 17.64 7.37 -11.78
N ASP A 5 18.66 6.53 -11.82
CA ASP A 5 18.62 5.30 -12.62
C ASP A 5 17.68 4.27 -11.98
N ALA A 6 17.67 4.19 -10.65
CA ALA A 6 16.72 3.36 -9.91
C ALA A 6 15.26 3.78 -10.18
N MET A 7 14.98 5.09 -10.19
CA MET A 7 13.67 5.63 -10.53
C MET A 7 13.26 5.28 -11.98
N ILE A 8 14.18 5.42 -12.94
CA ILE A 8 13.92 5.07 -14.35
C ILE A 8 13.62 3.58 -14.47
N ALA A 9 14.38 2.73 -13.79
CA ALA A 9 14.16 1.29 -13.76
C ALA A 9 12.80 0.92 -13.16
N LEU A 10 12.43 1.52 -12.02
CA LEU A 10 11.12 1.34 -11.39
C LEU A 10 9.97 1.71 -12.35
N ARG A 11 10.06 2.89 -12.98
CA ARG A 11 9.03 3.35 -13.93
C ARG A 11 8.90 2.40 -15.12
N ALA A 12 10.02 1.90 -15.65
CA ALA A 12 10.02 0.94 -16.75
C ALA A 12 9.36 -0.39 -16.34
N ALA A 13 9.73 -0.93 -15.18
CA ALA A 13 9.17 -2.17 -14.64
C ALA A 13 7.65 -2.07 -14.40
N MET A 14 7.19 -0.95 -13.84
CA MET A 14 5.76 -0.69 -13.65
C MET A 14 5.00 -0.59 -14.97
N ASN A 15 5.54 0.10 -15.98
CA ASN A 15 4.89 0.24 -17.29
C ASN A 15 4.77 -1.09 -18.05
N ALA A 16 5.65 -2.05 -17.80
CA ALA A 16 5.54 -3.40 -18.36
C ALA A 16 4.34 -4.18 -17.80
N GLU A 17 3.90 -3.87 -16.58
CA GLU A 17 2.77 -4.55 -15.93
C GLU A 17 1.44 -3.79 -16.03
N VAL A 18 1.49 -2.46 -16.10
CA VAL A 18 0.35 -1.55 -16.17
C VAL A 18 0.20 -1.02 -17.60
N LEU A 19 -0.37 -1.85 -18.46
CA LEU A 19 -0.47 -1.58 -19.90
C LEU A 19 -1.37 -0.37 -20.20
N GLY A 20 -0.91 0.48 -21.12
CA GLY A 20 -1.69 1.61 -21.64
C GLY A 20 -1.89 2.79 -20.68
N GLN A 21 -1.25 2.81 -19.51
CA GLN A 21 -1.43 3.87 -18.51
C GLN A 21 -0.12 4.49 -17.99
N PRO A 22 0.78 4.98 -18.87
CA PRO A 22 2.09 5.51 -18.45
C PRO A 22 1.98 6.75 -17.54
N ARG A 23 0.91 7.53 -17.70
CA ARG A 23 0.65 8.72 -16.88
C ARG A 23 0.25 8.38 -15.44
N VAL A 24 -0.43 7.24 -15.22
CA VAL A 24 -0.77 6.76 -13.87
C VAL A 24 0.52 6.34 -13.16
N VAL A 25 1.35 5.53 -13.82
CA VAL A 25 2.65 5.10 -13.29
C VAL A 25 3.53 6.30 -12.93
N GLU A 26 3.60 7.31 -13.80
CA GLU A 26 4.36 8.53 -13.52
C GLU A 26 3.88 9.27 -12.27
N ARG A 27 2.57 9.49 -12.14
CA ARG A 27 1.98 10.16 -10.98
C ARG A 27 2.21 9.36 -9.71
N MET A 28 2.17 8.04 -9.78
CA MET A 28 2.47 7.18 -8.63
C MET A 28 3.91 7.34 -8.17
N VAL A 29 4.87 7.34 -9.09
CA VAL A 29 6.28 7.53 -8.76
C VAL A 29 6.52 8.93 -8.18
N ILE A 30 5.87 9.97 -8.73
CA ILE A 30 5.94 11.32 -8.17
C ILE A 30 5.37 11.37 -6.74
N GLY A 31 4.20 10.77 -6.51
CA GLY A 31 3.58 10.71 -5.19
C GLY A 31 4.48 10.03 -4.16
N LEU A 32 5.09 8.90 -4.53
CA LEU A 32 6.07 8.20 -3.70
C LEU A 32 7.27 9.09 -3.33
N LEU A 33 7.86 9.77 -4.30
CA LEU A 33 9.04 10.62 -4.09
C LEU A 33 8.73 11.88 -3.29
N ALA A 34 7.49 12.35 -3.33
CA ALA A 34 7.01 13.51 -2.61
C ALA A 34 6.46 13.19 -1.21
N ASP A 35 6.54 11.92 -0.78
CA ASP A 35 5.92 11.43 0.46
C ASP A 35 4.41 11.77 0.54
N GLY A 36 3.72 11.62 -0.60
CA GLY A 36 2.33 12.04 -0.79
C GLY A 36 1.35 10.87 -0.91
N HIS A 37 0.07 11.16 -0.66
CA HIS A 37 -1.04 10.22 -0.86
C HIS A 37 -1.71 10.43 -2.23
N LEU A 38 -2.23 9.35 -2.80
CA LEU A 38 -2.79 9.35 -4.15
C LEU A 38 -4.24 8.86 -4.13
N LEU A 39 -5.14 9.68 -4.66
CA LEU A 39 -6.50 9.25 -5.00
C LEU A 39 -6.50 8.72 -6.45
N ILE A 40 -6.80 7.43 -6.62
CA ILE A 40 -6.82 6.78 -7.93
C ILE A 40 -8.27 6.54 -8.38
N GLU A 41 -8.76 7.42 -9.23
CA GLU A 41 -10.09 7.33 -9.83
C GLU A 41 -10.05 6.72 -11.24
N GLY A 42 -11.13 6.04 -11.61
CA GLY A 42 -11.29 5.48 -12.95
C GLY A 42 -12.35 4.40 -12.98
N LEU A 43 -12.69 3.91 -14.18
CA LEU A 43 -13.64 2.82 -14.35
C LEU A 43 -13.15 1.51 -13.69
N PRO A 44 -14.05 0.61 -13.29
CA PRO A 44 -13.69 -0.74 -12.87
C PRO A 44 -12.87 -1.46 -13.96
N GLY A 45 -11.91 -2.30 -13.55
CA GLY A 45 -11.10 -3.08 -14.48
C GLY A 45 -9.87 -2.37 -15.07
N LEU A 46 -9.66 -1.07 -14.84
CA LEU A 46 -8.50 -0.31 -15.36
C LEU A 46 -7.20 -0.53 -14.56
N ALA A 47 -6.93 -1.75 -14.10
CA ALA A 47 -5.68 -2.14 -13.46
C ALA A 47 -5.21 -1.28 -12.25
N LYS A 48 -6.10 -0.49 -11.62
CA LYS A 48 -5.77 0.37 -10.45
C LYS A 48 -5.10 -0.41 -9.32
N THR A 49 -5.73 -1.51 -8.90
CA THR A 49 -5.19 -2.42 -7.89
C THR A 49 -3.91 -3.10 -8.35
N ARG A 50 -3.79 -3.43 -9.65
CA ARG A 50 -2.57 -4.04 -10.20
C ARG A 50 -1.42 -3.05 -10.15
N ALA A 51 -1.63 -1.78 -10.46
CA ALA A 51 -0.61 -0.75 -10.42
C ALA A 51 -0.02 -0.57 -9.02
N VAL A 52 -0.89 -0.46 -8.00
CA VAL A 52 -0.46 -0.30 -6.61
C VAL A 52 0.29 -1.53 -6.12
N LYS A 53 -0.22 -2.74 -6.41
CA LYS A 53 0.48 -4.00 -6.08
C LYS A 53 1.83 -4.14 -6.80
N ALA A 54 1.91 -3.73 -8.06
CA ALA A 54 3.16 -3.77 -8.82
C ALA A 54 4.20 -2.84 -8.20
N MET A 55 3.81 -1.62 -7.83
CA MET A 55 4.69 -0.67 -7.14
C MET A 55 5.23 -1.27 -5.83
N ALA A 56 4.37 -1.82 -4.98
CA ALA A 56 4.81 -2.41 -3.70
C ALA A 56 5.79 -3.56 -3.89
N ARG A 57 5.57 -4.45 -4.85
CA ARG A 57 6.51 -5.54 -5.15
C ARG A 57 7.85 -5.04 -5.67
N HIS A 58 7.87 -4.07 -6.59
CA HIS A 58 9.13 -3.52 -7.14
C HIS A 58 9.93 -2.72 -6.11
N LEU A 59 9.26 -2.23 -5.06
CA LEU A 59 9.90 -1.55 -3.92
C LEU A 59 10.24 -2.49 -2.77
N ALA A 60 9.90 -3.79 -2.86
CA ALA A 60 9.97 -4.74 -1.76
C ALA A 60 9.31 -4.20 -0.47
N ALA A 61 8.18 -3.50 -0.64
CA ALA A 61 7.46 -2.81 0.41
C ALA A 61 6.28 -3.65 0.91
N ASP A 62 6.00 -3.60 2.21
CA ASP A 62 4.82 -4.23 2.79
C ASP A 62 3.55 -3.62 2.20
N PHE A 63 2.65 -4.48 1.74
CA PHE A 63 1.39 -4.08 1.14
C PHE A 63 0.23 -4.41 2.08
N SER A 64 -0.58 -3.40 2.39
CA SER A 64 -1.80 -3.53 3.17
C SER A 64 -2.98 -2.99 2.38
N ARG A 65 -4.20 -3.47 2.70
CA ARG A 65 -5.42 -3.01 2.05
C ARG A 65 -6.52 -2.80 3.09
N VAL A 66 -7.21 -1.67 3.01
CA VAL A 66 -8.43 -1.39 3.77
C VAL A 66 -9.58 -1.29 2.80
N GLN A 67 -10.54 -2.20 2.94
CA GLN A 67 -11.81 -2.06 2.23
C GLN A 67 -12.73 -1.20 3.10
N PHE A 68 -13.01 0.02 2.63
CA PHE A 68 -13.99 0.88 3.28
C PHE A 68 -15.38 0.26 3.15
N THR A 69 -16.01 0.03 4.30
CA THR A 69 -17.39 -0.40 4.46
C THR A 69 -18.07 0.51 5.50
N PRO A 70 -19.41 0.65 5.50
CA PRO A 70 -20.12 1.55 6.41
C PRO A 70 -19.94 1.21 7.90
N ASP A 71 -19.59 -0.04 8.20
CA ASP A 71 -19.39 -0.62 9.52
C ASP A 71 -17.93 -0.60 10.01
N LEU A 72 -17.00 -0.17 9.16
CA LEU A 72 -15.57 -0.15 9.49
C LEU A 72 -15.30 0.77 10.69
N LEU A 73 -14.73 0.22 11.76
CA LEU A 73 -14.35 0.98 12.95
C LEU A 73 -12.94 1.57 12.78
N PRO A 74 -12.64 2.72 13.43
CA PRO A 74 -11.28 3.27 13.43
C PRO A 74 -10.22 2.25 13.89
N SER A 75 -10.54 1.42 14.88
CA SER A 75 -9.66 0.36 15.39
C SER A 75 -9.32 -0.71 14.35
N ASP A 76 -10.17 -0.94 13.35
CA ASP A 76 -9.89 -1.90 12.26
C ASP A 76 -8.78 -1.38 11.34
N VAL A 77 -8.53 -0.07 11.34
CA VAL A 77 -7.48 0.60 10.55
C VAL A 77 -6.23 0.85 11.39
N THR A 78 -6.41 1.33 12.63
CA THR A 78 -5.30 1.69 13.53
C THR A 78 -4.78 0.52 14.35
N GLY A 79 -5.51 -0.58 14.48
CA GLY A 79 -5.17 -1.69 15.38
C GLY A 79 -5.87 -1.62 16.73
N THR A 80 -5.72 -2.69 17.50
CA THR A 80 -6.41 -2.90 18.78
C THR A 80 -5.55 -3.70 19.76
N ASP A 81 -5.81 -3.54 21.06
CA ASP A 81 -5.19 -4.36 22.09
C ASP A 81 -5.93 -5.69 22.24
N ILE A 82 -5.22 -6.79 22.05
CA ILE A 82 -5.76 -8.14 22.21
C ILE A 82 -5.27 -8.72 23.53
N TYR A 83 -6.21 -9.27 24.30
CA TYR A 83 -5.90 -9.99 25.51
C TYR A 83 -5.42 -11.41 25.18
N TYR A 84 -4.20 -11.73 25.60
CA TYR A 84 -3.62 -13.06 25.54
C TYR A 84 -3.57 -13.65 26.95
N SER A 85 -3.99 -14.91 27.07
CA SER A 85 -3.85 -15.70 28.30
C SER A 85 -2.97 -16.90 27.99
N GLU A 86 -1.71 -16.84 28.40
CA GLU A 86 -0.77 -17.96 28.35
C GLU A 86 -0.39 -18.36 29.78
N ALA A 87 -0.48 -19.65 30.09
CA ALA A 87 -0.07 -20.24 31.37
C ALA A 87 -0.64 -19.54 32.63
N GLY A 88 -1.86 -19.01 32.57
CA GLY A 88 -2.55 -18.40 33.72
C GLY A 88 -2.17 -16.94 34.02
N LYS A 89 -1.36 -16.30 33.18
CA LYS A 89 -1.10 -14.85 33.24
C LYS A 89 -1.73 -14.15 32.04
N GLY A 90 -2.61 -13.20 32.33
CA GLY A 90 -3.21 -12.32 31.34
C GLY A 90 -2.29 -11.18 30.93
N ALA A 91 -2.15 -10.94 29.64
CA ALA A 91 -1.44 -9.78 29.11
C ALA A 91 -2.19 -9.20 27.92
N PHE A 92 -2.30 -7.88 27.86
CA PHE A 92 -2.72 -7.18 26.63
C PHE A 92 -1.51 -6.99 25.73
N ARG A 93 -1.66 -7.32 24.44
CA ARG A 93 -0.66 -7.04 23.40
C ARG A 93 -1.33 -6.26 22.27
N PHE A 94 -0.70 -5.15 21.89
CA PHE A 94 -1.16 -4.35 20.76
C PHE A 94 -0.98 -5.13 19.46
N GLN A 95 -2.05 -5.23 18.67
CA GLN A 95 -2.02 -5.75 17.32
C GLN A 95 -2.15 -4.58 16.34
N PRO A 96 -1.09 -4.23 15.59
CA PRO A 96 -1.13 -3.12 14.65
C PRO A 96 -2.13 -3.38 13.52
N GLY A 97 -2.86 -2.33 13.15
CA GLY A 97 -3.78 -2.36 12.02
C GLY A 97 -3.08 -2.24 10.66
N PRO A 98 -3.84 -2.28 9.56
CA PRO A 98 -3.30 -2.19 8.20
C PRO A 98 -2.62 -0.85 7.87
N VAL A 99 -2.85 0.22 8.65
CA VAL A 99 -2.19 1.52 8.42
C VAL A 99 -0.67 1.50 8.63
N PHE A 100 -0.14 0.46 9.30
CA PHE A 100 1.28 0.30 9.56
C PHE A 100 2.08 -0.32 8.39
N GLY A 101 1.41 -0.64 7.27
CA GLY A 101 2.08 -1.08 6.04
C GLY A 101 2.79 0.06 5.30
N ASN A 102 3.79 -0.24 4.48
CA ASN A 102 4.50 0.77 3.68
C ASN A 102 3.63 1.35 2.56
N ILE A 103 2.83 0.49 1.91
CA ILE A 103 1.86 0.90 0.89
C ILE A 103 0.49 0.37 1.29
N LEU A 104 -0.42 1.30 1.56
CA LEU A 104 -1.81 1.05 1.90
C LEU A 104 -2.71 1.36 0.69
N LEU A 105 -3.57 0.39 0.32
CA LEU A 105 -4.63 0.55 -0.69
C LEU A 105 -6.02 0.63 -0.07
#